data_AF-A0A1H1EEU7-F1
#
_entry.id   AF-A0A1H1EEU7-F1
#
_cell.length_a   1.000
_cell.length_b   1.000
_cell.length_c   1.000
_cell.angle_alpha   90.00
_cell.angle_beta   90.00
_cell.angle_gamma   90.00
#
_symmetry.space_group_name_H-M   'P 1'
#
loop_
_entity.id
_entity.type
_entity.pdbx_description
1 polymer ?
#
loop_
_entity_poly.entity_id
_entity_poly.type
_entity_poly.pdbx_seq_one_letter_code
_entity_poly.pdbx_strand_id
1 'polypeptide(L)'
;MNTTVDVDLGGRTVPVPRDGLYDRFRMDTPLEEVAADPHVPGVDFFRTLPKTRVDSPIGATRTPNFYYAMSSARLTMLAPTAAIRRRLPQELTPLEVAPGLGLASVMFFRYDVCDIDFYTEAAVGVAVRPARHGGPGVADLVTALADDHLHSYVFSLPVNTEIAQVRGHDGYGFPKWVTDLDVDITAERTTARVANADGGVDVAFSARTPRQKRRASGEKVSTLTSYTRRDGAWFSTLNQTNVLASGSTVLPRGADLTLGEGRMSDDLRSLKPIRTIALDVNTGAQAALHMPVPFSVR
;
A
#
# COMPACT_ATOMS: atom_id res chain seq x y z
N MET A 1 -3.52 -21.99 -19.20
CA MET A 1 -4.60 -21.52 -18.32
C MET A 1 -4.11 -21.72 -16.91
N ASN A 2 -3.93 -20.66 -16.12
CA ASN A 2 -3.61 -20.82 -14.70
C ASN A 2 -4.85 -21.42 -14.04
N THR A 3 -4.71 -22.64 -13.52
CA THR A 3 -5.80 -23.32 -12.82
C THR A 3 -5.98 -22.71 -11.44
N THR A 4 -7.23 -22.54 -11.01
CA THR A 4 -7.58 -22.02 -9.70
C THR A 4 -8.24 -23.10 -8.83
N VAL A 5 -8.33 -22.81 -7.53
CA VAL A 5 -9.17 -23.52 -6.57
C VAL A 5 -9.97 -22.51 -5.75
N ASP A 6 -11.17 -22.90 -5.34
CA ASP A 6 -12.06 -22.06 -4.56
C ASP A 6 -11.79 -22.23 -3.07
N VAL A 7 -11.76 -21.11 -2.35
CA VAL A 7 -11.43 -21.06 -0.92
C VAL A 7 -12.42 -20.19 -0.19
N ASP A 8 -12.80 -20.58 1.02
CA ASP A 8 -13.72 -19.81 1.86
C ASP A 8 -12.96 -18.79 2.72
N LEU A 9 -13.35 -17.52 2.62
CA LEU A 9 -12.87 -16.41 3.44
C LEU A 9 -14.04 -15.77 4.17
N GLY A 10 -14.40 -16.34 5.32
CA GLY A 10 -15.49 -15.83 6.17
C GLY A 10 -16.85 -15.92 5.49
N GLY A 11 -17.13 -17.02 4.79
CA GLY A 11 -18.38 -17.24 4.04
C GLY A 11 -18.36 -16.72 2.60
N ARG A 12 -17.25 -16.11 2.15
CA ARG A 12 -17.05 -15.74 0.74
C ARG A 12 -16.16 -16.75 0.04
N THR A 13 -16.68 -17.36 -1.01
CA THR A 13 -15.88 -18.17 -1.93
C THR A 13 -15.08 -17.27 -2.86
N VAL A 14 -13.76 -17.40 -2.86
CA VAL A 14 -12.87 -16.69 -3.78
C VAL A 14 -11.93 -17.67 -4.50
N PRO A 15 -11.61 -17.43 -5.79
CA PRO A 15 -10.63 -18.24 -6.51
C PRO A 15 -9.21 -17.81 -6.12
N VAL A 16 -8.32 -18.79 -5.91
CA VAL A 16 -6.88 -18.57 -5.74
C VAL A 16 -6.09 -19.47 -6.69
N PRO A 17 -4.84 -19.13 -7.03
CA PRO A 17 -3.99 -20.00 -7.83
C PRO A 17 -3.85 -21.39 -7.19
N ARG A 18 -4.16 -22.43 -7.95
CA ARG A 18 -3.91 -23.81 -7.51
C ARG A 18 -2.42 -24.02 -7.29
N ASP A 19 -2.06 -24.68 -6.20
CA ASP A 19 -0.67 -24.90 -5.79
C ASP A 19 0.11 -23.59 -5.50
N GLY A 20 -0.59 -22.45 -5.43
CA GLY A 20 -0.04 -21.20 -4.93
C GLY A 20 0.27 -21.28 -3.44
N LEU A 21 0.99 -20.28 -2.92
CA LEU A 21 1.31 -20.18 -1.50
C LEU A 21 0.05 -20.15 -0.64
N TYR A 22 -0.98 -19.43 -1.08
CA TYR A 22 -2.22 -19.35 -0.30
C TYR A 22 -2.98 -20.68 -0.28
N ASP A 23 -3.02 -21.38 -1.41
CA ASP A 23 -3.65 -22.70 -1.51
C ASP A 23 -2.95 -23.72 -0.61
N ARG A 24 -1.63 -23.81 -0.73
CA ARG A 24 -0.80 -24.80 -0.03
C ARG A 24 -0.71 -24.55 1.47
N PHE A 25 -0.62 -23.29 1.89
CA PHE A 25 -0.23 -22.97 3.26
C PHE A 25 -1.17 -22.05 4.02
N ARG A 26 -2.17 -21.43 3.36
CA ARG A 26 -3.16 -20.56 4.02
C ARG A 26 -2.51 -19.51 4.92
N MET A 27 -1.51 -18.78 4.41
CA MET A 27 -0.67 -17.80 5.14
C MET A 27 0.34 -18.41 6.13
N ASP A 28 0.50 -19.72 6.22
CA ASP A 28 1.48 -20.36 7.12
C ASP A 28 2.68 -20.91 6.35
N THR A 29 3.12 -20.18 5.33
CA THR A 29 4.19 -20.62 4.44
C THR A 29 5.50 -20.80 5.21
N PRO A 30 6.11 -22.01 5.20
CA PRO A 30 7.44 -22.23 5.77
C PRO A 30 8.47 -21.30 5.11
N LEU A 31 9.32 -20.66 5.90
CA LEU A 31 10.30 -19.70 5.34
C LEU A 31 11.36 -20.39 4.48
N GLU A 32 11.58 -21.68 4.67
CA GLU A 32 12.45 -22.52 3.84
C GLU A 32 11.89 -22.71 2.43
N GLU A 33 10.57 -22.86 2.30
CA GLU A 33 9.89 -22.89 1.00
C GLU A 33 10.06 -21.55 0.27
N VAL A 34 9.84 -20.46 1.00
CA VAL A 34 10.01 -19.09 0.47
C VAL A 34 11.46 -18.83 0.05
N ALA A 35 12.42 -19.26 0.86
CA ALA A 35 13.85 -19.05 0.59
C ALA A 35 14.34 -19.83 -0.65
N ALA A 36 13.61 -20.84 -1.10
CA ALA A 36 13.90 -21.57 -2.31
C ALA A 36 13.42 -20.85 -3.59
N ASP A 37 12.54 -19.84 -3.47
CA ASP A 37 12.07 -19.06 -4.61
C ASP A 37 13.16 -18.08 -5.09
N PRO A 38 13.59 -18.15 -6.37
CA PRO A 38 14.65 -17.29 -6.90
C PRO A 38 14.31 -15.80 -6.94
N HIS A 39 13.03 -15.43 -6.84
CA HIS A 39 12.60 -14.03 -6.78
C HIS A 39 12.72 -13.45 -5.37
N VAL A 40 12.88 -14.28 -4.34
CA VAL A 40 12.99 -13.83 -2.95
C VAL A 40 14.46 -13.57 -2.59
N PRO A 41 14.83 -12.33 -2.25
CA PRO A 41 16.23 -11.97 -1.97
C PRO A 41 16.77 -12.51 -0.64
N GLY A 42 15.90 -13.02 0.24
CA GLY A 42 16.24 -13.59 1.55
C GLY A 42 15.04 -13.58 2.50
N VAL A 43 15.12 -14.27 3.63
CA VAL A 43 14.00 -14.39 4.58
C VAL A 43 14.32 -13.94 6.02
N ASP A 44 15.53 -13.44 6.26
CA ASP A 44 15.98 -13.04 7.61
C ASP A 44 15.08 -12.00 8.28
N PHE A 45 14.56 -11.06 7.50
CA PHE A 45 13.61 -10.06 7.99
C PHE A 45 12.39 -10.72 8.65
N PHE A 46 11.83 -11.76 8.03
CA PHE A 46 10.64 -12.45 8.53
C PHE A 46 10.92 -13.36 9.72
N ARG A 47 12.14 -13.91 9.84
CA ARG A 47 12.55 -14.73 11.00
C ARG A 47 12.45 -13.98 12.32
N THR A 48 12.58 -12.64 12.27
CA THR A 48 12.48 -11.77 13.45
C THR A 48 11.05 -11.39 13.82
N LEU A 49 10.06 -11.73 12.99
CA LEU A 49 8.68 -11.30 13.15
C LEU A 49 7.79 -12.50 13.53
N PRO A 50 7.11 -12.45 14.69
CA PRO A 50 6.22 -13.54 15.08
C PRO A 50 4.98 -13.57 14.17
N LYS A 51 4.68 -14.75 13.61
CA LYS A 51 3.46 -15.00 12.84
C LYS A 51 2.43 -15.73 13.71
N THR A 52 1.36 -15.03 14.09
CA THR A 52 0.35 -15.53 15.02
C THR A 52 -0.96 -15.80 14.30
N ARG A 53 -1.69 -16.83 14.77
CA ARG A 53 -3.07 -17.09 14.34
C ARG A 53 -4.01 -16.15 15.10
N VAL A 54 -4.96 -15.57 14.39
CA VAL A 54 -5.98 -14.65 14.93
C VAL A 54 -7.32 -14.92 14.30
N ASP A 55 -8.39 -14.65 15.04
CA ASP A 55 -9.74 -14.62 14.48
C ASP A 55 -10.01 -13.24 13.88
N SER A 56 -10.66 -13.24 12.72
CA SER A 56 -10.95 -12.02 11.96
C SER A 56 -12.31 -12.15 11.26
N PRO A 57 -12.85 -11.06 10.69
CA PRO A 57 -14.11 -11.12 9.95
C PRO A 57 -14.10 -12.05 8.73
N ILE A 58 -12.92 -12.39 8.22
CA ILE A 58 -12.74 -13.35 7.11
C ILE A 58 -12.41 -14.77 7.61
N GLY A 59 -12.74 -15.06 8.88
CA GLY A 59 -12.39 -16.31 9.55
C GLY A 59 -11.00 -16.29 10.20
N ALA A 60 -10.54 -17.46 10.64
CA ALA A 60 -9.23 -17.63 11.24
C ALA A 60 -8.13 -17.42 10.18
N THR A 61 -7.20 -16.50 10.46
CA THR A 61 -6.08 -16.16 9.57
C THR A 61 -4.79 -16.04 10.38
N ARG A 62 -3.67 -15.81 9.70
CA ARG A 62 -2.40 -15.44 10.35
C ARG A 62 -2.02 -13.99 10.09
N THR A 63 -1.29 -13.41 11.03
CA THR A 63 -0.72 -12.05 10.97
C THR A 63 0.73 -12.07 11.45
N PRO A 64 1.61 -11.25 10.89
CA PRO A 64 1.40 -10.36 9.74
C PRO A 64 1.24 -11.11 8.40
N ASN A 65 0.66 -10.43 7.42
CA ASN A 65 0.73 -10.81 6.01
C ASN A 65 2.12 -10.44 5.47
N PHE A 66 2.88 -11.43 5.01
CA PHE A 66 4.22 -11.24 4.49
C PHE A 66 4.21 -11.04 2.97
N TYR A 67 4.98 -10.04 2.55
CA TYR A 67 5.35 -9.75 1.17
C TYR A 67 6.84 -10.02 1.04
N TYR A 68 7.17 -11.19 0.50
CA TYR A 68 8.52 -11.76 0.43
C TYR A 68 9.38 -11.11 -0.65
N ALA A 69 8.75 -10.66 -1.73
CA ALA A 69 9.35 -9.85 -2.78
C ALA A 69 8.28 -8.88 -3.32
N MET A 70 8.58 -7.58 -3.26
CA MET A 70 7.70 -6.55 -3.80
C MET A 70 8.48 -5.37 -4.36
N SER A 71 7.83 -4.65 -5.27
CA SER A 71 8.25 -3.34 -5.75
C SER A 71 7.13 -2.33 -5.56
N SER A 72 7.49 -1.05 -5.45
CA SER A 72 6.51 0.02 -5.28
C SER A 72 7.00 1.35 -5.85
N ALA A 73 6.06 2.20 -6.24
CA ALA A 73 6.31 3.58 -6.63
C ALA A 73 5.31 4.50 -5.95
N ARG A 74 5.78 5.65 -5.47
CA ARG A 74 4.97 6.67 -4.79
C ARG A 74 5.23 8.03 -5.41
N LEU A 75 4.19 8.66 -5.93
CA LEU A 75 4.18 10.08 -6.23
C LEU A 75 3.63 10.81 -5.02
N THR A 76 4.40 11.75 -4.47
CA THR A 76 3.94 12.63 -3.39
C THR A 76 3.68 14.02 -3.95
N MET A 77 2.51 14.56 -3.67
CA MET A 77 2.01 15.84 -4.16
C MET A 77 1.60 16.75 -3.02
N LEU A 78 1.81 18.05 -3.20
CA LEU A 78 1.19 19.07 -2.34
C LEU A 78 -0.28 19.19 -2.69
N ALA A 79 -1.13 19.29 -1.69
CA ALA A 79 -2.56 19.54 -1.83
C ALA A 79 -3.05 20.53 -0.77
N PRO A 80 -4.06 21.37 -1.05
CA PRO A 80 -4.61 22.28 -0.06
C PRO A 80 -5.16 21.49 1.13
N THR A 81 -4.76 21.83 2.36
CA THR A 81 -5.28 21.19 3.58
C THR A 81 -6.80 21.21 3.60
N ALA A 82 -7.42 22.31 3.16
CA ALA A 82 -8.87 22.42 3.09
C ALA A 82 -9.51 21.39 2.15
N ALA A 83 -8.84 20.99 1.07
CA ALA A 83 -9.32 19.93 0.18
C ALA A 83 -9.21 18.55 0.81
N ILE A 84 -8.05 18.26 1.44
CA ILE A 84 -7.87 17.02 2.21
C ILE A 84 -8.92 16.92 3.33
N ARG A 85 -9.10 17.99 4.10
CA ARG A 85 -10.03 18.06 5.23
C ARG A 85 -11.47 17.74 4.84
N ARG A 86 -11.93 18.19 3.65
CA ARG A 86 -13.30 17.91 3.15
C ARG A 86 -13.55 16.43 2.88
N ARG A 87 -12.51 15.65 2.58
CA ARG A 87 -12.62 14.21 2.29
C ARG A 87 -12.31 13.33 3.50
N LEU A 88 -11.47 13.83 4.42
CA LEU A 88 -10.98 13.08 5.57
C LEU A 88 -12.02 13.03 6.70
N PRO A 89 -12.21 11.90 7.42
CA PRO A 89 -13.05 11.83 8.61
C PRO A 89 -12.63 12.83 9.69
N GLN A 90 -13.61 13.46 10.36
CA GLN A 90 -13.40 14.58 11.27
C GLN A 90 -12.37 14.30 12.38
N GLU A 91 -12.30 13.05 12.83
CA GLU A 91 -11.44 12.60 13.92
C GLU A 91 -9.94 12.53 13.55
N LEU A 92 -9.61 12.50 12.26
CA LEU A 92 -8.22 12.52 11.78
C LEU A 92 -7.84 13.92 11.34
N THR A 93 -6.61 14.34 11.61
CA THR A 93 -6.09 15.67 11.20
C THR A 93 -5.12 15.51 10.04
N PRO A 94 -5.26 16.27 8.93
CA PRO A 94 -4.27 16.24 7.86
C PRO A 94 -2.87 16.60 8.37
N LEU A 95 -1.83 15.97 7.84
CA LEU A 95 -0.45 16.40 8.07
C LEU A 95 -0.16 17.63 7.20
N GLU A 96 0.15 18.76 7.83
CA GLU A 96 0.60 19.96 7.13
C GLU A 96 2.13 20.00 7.05
N VAL A 97 2.66 20.35 5.88
CA VAL A 97 4.09 20.60 5.64
C VAL A 97 4.43 22.09 5.49
N ALA A 98 3.39 22.90 5.31
CA ALA A 98 3.39 24.34 5.40
C ALA A 98 1.94 24.78 5.72
N PRO A 99 1.71 25.99 6.26
CA PRO A 99 0.36 26.46 6.57
C PRO A 99 -0.60 26.31 5.38
N GLY A 100 -1.64 25.49 5.55
CA GLY A 100 -2.65 25.23 4.52
C GLY A 100 -2.23 24.28 3.39
N LEU A 101 -1.06 23.64 3.48
CA LEU A 101 -0.57 22.65 2.53
C LEU A 101 -0.29 21.31 3.22
N GLY A 102 -0.97 20.27 2.76
CA GLY A 102 -0.72 18.88 3.17
C GLY A 102 -0.20 18.00 2.03
N LEU A 103 -0.06 16.72 2.31
CA LEU A 103 0.47 15.72 1.37
C LEU A 103 -0.62 14.74 0.91
N ALA A 104 -0.75 14.60 -0.41
CA ALA A 104 -1.50 13.55 -1.07
C ALA A 104 -0.53 12.65 -1.86
N SER A 105 -0.85 11.37 -1.98
CA SER A 105 -0.02 10.42 -2.68
C SER A 105 -0.82 9.51 -3.59
N VAL A 106 -0.22 9.21 -4.75
CA VAL A 106 -0.59 8.08 -5.60
C VAL A 106 0.49 7.03 -5.45
N MET A 107 0.09 5.79 -5.17
CA MET A 107 1.02 4.69 -4.96
C MET A 107 0.66 3.52 -5.88
N PHE A 108 1.68 2.80 -6.33
CA PHE A 108 1.56 1.59 -7.12
C PHE A 108 2.42 0.51 -6.48
N PHE A 109 1.88 -0.70 -6.39
CA PHE A 109 2.53 -1.85 -5.78
C PHE A 109 2.44 -3.06 -6.70
N ARG A 110 3.52 -3.82 -6.71
CA ARG A 110 3.59 -5.14 -7.33
C ARG A 110 4.15 -6.10 -6.30
N TYR A 111 3.38 -7.12 -5.98
CA TYR A 111 3.73 -8.15 -5.01
C TYR A 111 4.07 -9.42 -5.78
N ASP A 112 5.36 -9.64 -6.04
CA ASP A 112 5.83 -10.77 -6.84
C ASP A 112 5.68 -12.10 -6.09
N VAL A 113 6.03 -12.10 -4.80
CA VAL A 113 5.91 -13.27 -3.92
C VAL A 113 5.35 -12.81 -2.58
N CYS A 114 4.16 -13.28 -2.19
CA CYS A 114 3.54 -12.96 -0.91
C CYS A 114 2.59 -14.08 -0.47
N ASP A 115 2.16 -14.05 0.81
CA ASP A 115 1.31 -15.10 1.38
C ASP A 115 0.00 -15.37 0.60
N ILE A 116 -0.51 -14.35 -0.11
CA ILE A 116 -1.76 -14.40 -0.86
C ILE A 116 -1.55 -14.47 -2.38
N ASP A 117 -0.38 -14.96 -2.78
CA ASP A 117 0.07 -15.07 -4.17
C ASP A 117 0.29 -13.73 -4.87
N PHE A 118 0.67 -13.78 -6.15
CA PHE A 118 0.94 -12.60 -6.95
C PHE A 118 -0.28 -11.69 -7.08
N TYR A 119 -0.10 -10.39 -6.87
CA TYR A 119 -1.09 -9.39 -7.26
C TYR A 119 -0.47 -8.00 -7.38
N THR A 120 -1.21 -7.08 -8.00
CA THR A 120 -0.87 -5.67 -8.14
C THR A 120 -1.94 -4.82 -7.44
N GLU A 121 -1.52 -3.66 -6.95
CA GLU A 121 -2.37 -2.73 -6.22
C GLU A 121 -1.99 -1.28 -6.58
N ALA A 122 -2.97 -0.38 -6.53
CA ALA A 122 -2.70 1.05 -6.55
C ALA A 122 -3.46 1.74 -5.41
N ALA A 123 -3.04 2.94 -5.03
CA ALA A 123 -3.67 3.67 -3.93
C ALA A 123 -3.71 5.17 -4.18
N VAL A 124 -4.78 5.81 -3.70
CA VAL A 124 -4.80 7.25 -3.40
C VAL A 124 -4.97 7.41 -1.91
N GLY A 125 -4.03 8.13 -1.29
CA GLY A 125 -4.06 8.40 0.15
C GLY A 125 -3.49 9.76 0.50
N VAL A 126 -3.63 10.14 1.76
CA VAL A 126 -3.09 11.38 2.33
C VAL A 126 -2.31 11.10 3.60
N ALA A 127 -1.29 11.91 3.85
CA ALA A 127 -0.62 11.91 5.14
C ALA A 127 -1.52 12.59 6.18
N VAL A 128 -1.65 11.94 7.34
CA VAL A 128 -2.38 12.47 8.49
C VAL A 128 -1.45 12.52 9.69
N ARG A 129 -1.81 13.30 10.70
CA ARG A 129 -1.08 13.30 11.97
C ARG A 129 -1.40 12.00 12.73
N PRO A 130 -0.49 11.51 13.59
CA PRO A 130 -0.80 10.42 14.50
C PRO A 130 -2.09 10.71 15.27
N ALA A 131 -2.88 9.67 15.49
CA ALA A 131 -3.99 9.72 16.43
C ALA A 131 -3.48 10.21 17.79
N ARG A 132 -4.21 11.13 18.45
CA ARG A 132 -3.81 11.76 19.72
C ARG A 132 -2.54 12.64 19.66
N HIS A 133 -2.27 13.25 18.51
CA HIS A 133 -1.21 14.26 18.42
C HIS A 133 -1.48 15.44 19.38
N GLY A 134 -0.42 15.92 20.04
CA GLY A 134 -0.50 17.13 20.86
C GLY A 134 -0.57 18.39 19.98
N GLY A 135 -1.61 19.21 20.15
CA GLY A 135 -1.75 20.57 19.62
C GLY A 135 -1.69 20.73 18.08
N PRO A 136 -1.92 21.93 17.54
CA PRO A 136 -1.65 22.23 16.14
C PRO A 136 -0.13 22.15 15.86
N GLY A 137 0.26 21.75 14.64
CA GLY A 137 1.66 21.61 14.28
C GLY A 137 1.84 21.35 12.78
N VAL A 138 2.87 21.99 12.23
CA VAL A 138 3.35 21.80 10.85
C VAL A 138 4.61 20.95 10.94
N ALA A 139 4.66 19.86 10.18
CA ALA A 139 5.87 19.05 10.07
C ALA A 139 6.84 19.69 9.08
N ASP A 140 8.13 19.58 9.36
CA ASP A 140 9.15 19.92 8.37
C ASP A 140 9.02 18.99 7.15
N LEU A 141 9.08 19.55 5.93
CA LEU A 141 8.83 18.79 4.70
C LEU A 141 9.87 17.69 4.48
N VAL A 142 11.14 17.96 4.78
CA VAL A 142 12.21 16.94 4.65
C VAL A 142 11.93 15.81 5.61
N THR A 143 11.57 16.14 6.86
CA THR A 143 11.17 15.17 7.86
C THR A 143 9.96 14.37 7.40
N ALA A 144 8.90 14.99 6.90
CA ALA A 144 7.69 14.31 6.43
C ALA A 144 7.93 13.39 5.20
N LEU A 145 8.90 13.72 4.35
CA LEU A 145 9.27 12.89 3.20
C LEU A 145 10.25 11.77 3.58
N ALA A 146 11.14 12.02 4.53
CA ALA A 146 12.15 11.08 5.03
C ALA A 146 11.64 10.17 6.15
N ASP A 147 10.47 10.47 6.73
CA ASP A 147 9.96 9.85 7.94
C ASP A 147 9.90 8.32 7.82
N ASP A 148 10.52 7.66 8.78
CA ASP A 148 10.49 6.21 8.93
C ASP A 148 9.20 5.73 9.59
N HIS A 149 8.30 6.64 10.00
CA HIS A 149 6.97 6.31 10.50
C HIS A 149 5.88 7.28 9.99
N LEU A 150 5.34 7.00 8.81
CA LEU A 150 4.24 7.79 8.26
C LEU A 150 2.88 7.33 8.83
N HIS A 151 1.95 8.27 8.99
CA HIS A 151 0.55 8.00 9.29
C HIS A 151 -0.32 8.39 8.08
N SER A 152 -1.27 7.54 7.70
CA SER A 152 -2.05 7.75 6.47
C SER A 152 -3.53 7.40 6.58
N TYR A 153 -4.30 7.98 5.67
CA TYR A 153 -5.67 7.59 5.37
C TYR A 153 -5.80 7.33 3.86
N VAL A 154 -6.42 6.20 3.50
CA VAL A 154 -6.53 5.73 2.12
C VAL A 154 -7.96 5.96 1.61
N PHE A 155 -8.11 6.61 0.47
CA PHE A 155 -9.41 6.88 -0.17
C PHE A 155 -9.78 5.81 -1.20
N SER A 156 -8.79 5.38 -1.98
CA SER A 156 -8.92 4.38 -3.04
C SER A 156 -7.80 3.37 -2.95
N LEU A 157 -8.12 2.09 -3.18
CA LEU A 157 -7.17 0.99 -3.10
C LEU A 157 -7.52 -0.18 -4.06
N PRO A 158 -7.59 0.05 -5.39
CA PRO A 158 -7.89 -1.01 -6.36
C PRO A 158 -6.83 -2.11 -6.38
N VAL A 159 -7.28 -3.34 -6.65
CA VAL A 159 -6.43 -4.55 -6.79
C VAL A 159 -6.89 -5.39 -7.98
N ASN A 160 -6.03 -6.28 -8.48
CA ASN A 160 -6.36 -7.18 -9.59
C ASN A 160 -6.81 -8.60 -9.17
N THR A 161 -6.89 -8.92 -7.87
CA THR A 161 -7.34 -10.25 -7.39
C THR A 161 -8.46 -10.15 -6.35
N GLU A 162 -9.37 -11.13 -6.38
CA GLU A 162 -10.50 -11.21 -5.45
C GLU A 162 -10.06 -11.46 -4.01
N ILE A 163 -9.06 -12.33 -3.79
CA ILE A 163 -8.52 -12.59 -2.44
C ILE A 163 -7.95 -11.31 -1.81
N ALA A 164 -7.22 -10.49 -2.57
CA ALA A 164 -6.68 -9.23 -2.06
C ALA A 164 -7.82 -8.24 -1.72
N GLN A 165 -8.89 -8.24 -2.51
CA GLN A 165 -10.06 -7.39 -2.28
C GLN A 165 -10.82 -7.82 -1.01
N VAL A 166 -11.21 -9.10 -0.90
CA VAL A 166 -11.97 -9.61 0.24
C VAL A 166 -11.17 -9.45 1.53
N ARG A 167 -9.88 -9.85 1.53
CA ARG A 167 -9.03 -9.69 2.72
C ARG A 167 -8.89 -8.22 3.09
N GLY A 168 -8.56 -7.35 2.15
CA GLY A 168 -8.33 -5.93 2.45
C GLY A 168 -9.60 -5.16 2.84
N HIS A 169 -10.74 -5.45 2.23
CA HIS A 169 -12.00 -4.81 2.56
C HIS A 169 -12.60 -5.36 3.85
N ASP A 170 -12.85 -6.67 3.92
CA ASP A 170 -13.57 -7.28 5.05
C ASP A 170 -12.63 -7.49 6.25
N GLY A 171 -11.39 -7.90 6.01
CA GLY A 171 -10.38 -8.10 7.05
C GLY A 171 -9.81 -6.80 7.60
N TYR A 172 -9.34 -5.91 6.70
CA TYR A 172 -8.60 -4.69 7.09
C TYR A 172 -9.43 -3.39 7.11
N GLY A 173 -10.62 -3.38 6.50
CA GLY A 173 -11.46 -2.18 6.41
C GLY A 173 -10.98 -1.15 5.37
N PHE A 174 -10.11 -1.55 4.44
CA PHE A 174 -9.65 -0.68 3.36
C PHE A 174 -10.69 -0.57 2.24
N PRO A 175 -10.71 0.55 1.49
CA PRO A 175 -11.67 0.77 0.41
C PRO A 175 -11.31 0.01 -0.88
N LYS A 176 -11.01 -1.30 -0.80
CA LYS A 176 -10.57 -2.12 -1.92
C LYS A 176 -11.70 -2.56 -2.84
N TRP A 177 -11.45 -2.54 -4.15
CA TRP A 177 -12.29 -3.15 -5.18
C TRP A 177 -11.42 -3.83 -6.25
N VAL A 178 -12.00 -4.77 -6.99
CA VAL A 178 -11.32 -5.44 -8.10
C VAL A 178 -11.47 -4.62 -9.38
N THR A 179 -10.38 -4.43 -10.11
CA THR A 179 -10.36 -3.89 -11.48
C THR A 179 -9.12 -4.39 -12.21
N ASP A 180 -9.11 -4.30 -13.55
CA ASP A 180 -7.90 -4.55 -14.32
C ASP A 180 -6.82 -3.56 -13.92
N LEU A 181 -5.70 -4.09 -13.44
CA LEU A 181 -4.63 -3.29 -12.88
C LEU A 181 -3.30 -3.95 -13.21
N ASP A 182 -2.45 -3.22 -13.91
CA ASP A 182 -1.10 -3.66 -14.26
C ASP A 182 -0.08 -2.65 -13.72
N VAL A 183 0.99 -3.19 -13.14
CA VAL A 183 2.10 -2.42 -12.56
C VAL A 183 3.39 -3.14 -12.91
N ASP A 184 4.28 -2.40 -13.56
CA ASP A 184 5.63 -2.85 -13.89
C ASP A 184 6.66 -1.84 -13.38
N ILE A 185 7.64 -2.34 -12.63
CA ILE A 185 8.66 -1.53 -11.96
C ILE A 185 10.03 -2.17 -12.19
N THR A 186 10.76 -1.66 -13.17
CA THR A 186 12.13 -2.09 -13.48
C THR A 186 13.14 -1.06 -13.00
N ALA A 187 14.44 -1.38 -13.14
CA ALA A 187 15.52 -0.44 -12.85
C ALA A 187 15.51 0.78 -13.79
N GLU A 188 14.89 0.68 -14.96
CA GLU A 188 14.85 1.71 -16.01
C GLU A 188 13.55 2.50 -15.99
N ARG A 189 12.41 1.81 -15.82
CA ARG A 189 11.09 2.40 -16.00
C ARG A 189 10.08 1.89 -14.99
N THR A 190 9.18 2.77 -14.58
CA THR A 190 8.02 2.45 -13.76
C THR A 190 6.77 2.81 -14.55
N THR A 191 5.86 1.86 -14.69
CA THR A 191 4.57 2.07 -15.36
C THR A 191 3.43 1.45 -14.56
N ALA A 192 2.26 2.05 -14.66
CA ALA A 192 1.03 1.49 -14.12
C ALA A 192 -0.18 1.87 -14.98
N ARG A 193 -1.15 0.97 -15.05
CA ARG A 193 -2.46 1.24 -15.65
C ARG A 193 -3.54 0.64 -14.75
N VAL A 194 -4.47 1.47 -14.33
CA VAL A 194 -5.69 1.09 -13.62
C VAL A 194 -6.86 1.33 -14.57
N ALA A 195 -7.64 0.28 -14.83
CA ALA A 195 -8.84 0.39 -15.66
C ALA A 195 -10.01 0.95 -14.85
N ASN A 196 -10.91 1.64 -15.56
CA ASN A 196 -12.23 1.97 -15.05
C ASN A 196 -13.23 0.83 -15.31
N ALA A 197 -14.47 1.02 -14.88
CA ALA A 197 -15.53 0.01 -15.01
C ALA A 197 -15.85 -0.37 -16.47
N ASP A 198 -15.55 0.51 -17.43
CA ASP A 198 -15.81 0.33 -18.85
C ASP A 198 -14.57 -0.16 -19.63
N GLY A 199 -13.48 -0.52 -18.94
CA GLY A 199 -12.19 -0.91 -19.54
C GLY A 199 -11.33 0.25 -20.05
N GLY A 200 -11.82 1.48 -19.93
CA GLY A 200 -11.09 2.72 -20.15
C GLY A 200 -10.02 2.97 -19.07
N VAL A 201 -9.38 4.14 -19.13
CA VAL A 201 -8.36 4.52 -18.13
C VAL A 201 -9.05 5.14 -16.92
N ASP A 202 -8.83 4.58 -15.72
CA ASP A 202 -9.01 5.31 -14.47
C ASP A 202 -7.74 6.13 -14.20
N VAL A 203 -6.60 5.47 -13.96
CA VAL A 203 -5.30 6.12 -13.76
C VAL A 203 -4.25 5.44 -14.64
N ALA A 204 -3.38 6.21 -15.27
CA ALA A 204 -2.17 5.68 -15.91
C ALA A 204 -0.93 6.47 -15.45
N PHE A 205 0.18 5.77 -15.25
CA PHE A 205 1.43 6.35 -14.80
C PHE A 205 2.62 5.83 -15.60
N SER A 206 3.58 6.72 -15.87
CA SER A 206 4.83 6.37 -16.52
C SER A 206 5.95 7.34 -16.10
N ALA A 207 7.07 6.82 -15.61
CA ALA A 207 8.27 7.60 -15.34
C ALA A 207 9.54 6.77 -15.54
N ARG A 208 10.69 7.44 -15.72
CA ARG A 208 11.99 6.80 -15.54
C ARG A 208 12.16 6.45 -14.07
N THR A 209 12.62 5.23 -13.79
CA THR A 209 12.94 4.82 -12.43
C THR A 209 14.16 5.62 -11.94
N PRO A 210 14.09 6.28 -10.76
CA PRO A 210 15.25 6.94 -10.16
C PRO A 210 16.41 5.96 -9.94
N ARG A 211 17.65 6.47 -9.93
CA ARG A 211 18.83 5.63 -9.66
C ARG A 211 18.69 4.93 -8.32
N GLN A 212 18.79 3.60 -8.35
CA GLN A 212 18.58 2.75 -7.18
C GLN A 212 19.85 2.63 -6.33
N LYS A 213 19.69 2.73 -5.01
CA LYS A 213 20.69 2.40 -3.99
C LYS A 213 20.27 1.10 -3.32
N ARG A 214 21.16 0.10 -3.35
CA ARG A 214 20.97 -1.16 -2.62
C ARG A 214 21.39 -1.02 -1.16
N ARG A 215 20.72 -1.77 -0.29
CA ARG A 215 20.88 -1.80 1.16
C ARG A 215 20.93 -3.26 1.61
N ALA A 216 21.62 -3.53 2.71
CA ALA A 216 21.49 -4.83 3.36
C ALA A 216 20.10 -4.98 4.00
N SER A 217 19.59 -6.21 4.09
CA SER A 217 18.33 -6.48 4.78
C SER A 217 18.41 -6.01 6.24
N GLY A 218 17.38 -5.31 6.70
CA GLY A 218 17.32 -4.72 8.05
C GLY A 218 18.03 -3.37 8.21
N GLU A 219 18.84 -2.93 7.24
CA GLU A 219 19.53 -1.62 7.31
C GLU A 219 18.55 -0.44 7.23
N LYS A 220 17.46 -0.61 6.48
CA LYS A 220 16.40 0.40 6.35
C LYS A 220 15.04 -0.27 6.43
N VAL A 221 14.40 -0.16 7.59
CA VAL A 221 13.02 -0.60 7.80
C VAL A 221 12.17 0.63 8.08
N SER A 222 11.24 0.95 7.18
CA SER A 222 10.26 2.01 7.38
C SER A 222 8.94 1.43 7.87
N THR A 223 8.11 2.28 8.47
CA THR A 223 6.81 1.92 9.00
C THR A 223 5.73 2.87 8.48
N LEU A 224 4.55 2.33 8.26
CA LEU A 224 3.36 3.06 7.86
C LEU A 224 2.21 2.61 8.74
N THR A 225 1.54 3.56 9.39
CA THR A 225 0.28 3.31 10.10
C THR A 225 -0.88 3.85 9.27
N SER A 226 -1.78 2.97 8.87
CA SER A 226 -2.99 3.36 8.13
C SER A 226 -4.21 3.28 9.02
N TYR A 227 -5.08 4.28 8.93
CA TYR A 227 -6.32 4.34 9.71
C TYR A 227 -7.54 3.96 8.87
N THR A 228 -8.34 3.03 9.39
CA THR A 228 -9.61 2.60 8.79
C THR A 228 -10.72 2.69 9.84
N ARG A 229 -11.97 2.80 9.36
CA ARG A 229 -13.16 2.79 10.20
C ARG A 229 -14.11 1.71 9.72
N ARG A 230 -14.49 0.79 10.61
CA ARG A 230 -15.42 -0.31 10.33
C ARG A 230 -16.37 -0.47 11.51
N ASP A 231 -17.66 -0.64 11.23
CA ASP A 231 -18.71 -0.84 12.25
C ASP A 231 -18.70 0.23 13.36
N GLY A 232 -18.44 1.48 12.97
CA GLY A 232 -18.35 2.62 13.88
C GLY A 232 -17.06 2.70 14.69
N ALA A 233 -16.22 1.67 14.70
CA ALA A 233 -14.95 1.59 15.42
C ALA A 233 -13.75 1.97 14.54
N TRP A 234 -12.72 2.51 15.18
CA TRP A 234 -11.48 2.94 14.55
C TRP A 234 -10.39 1.88 14.70
N PHE A 235 -9.68 1.60 13.61
CA PHE A 235 -8.60 0.63 13.55
C PHE A 235 -7.34 1.24 12.95
N SER A 236 -6.20 0.85 13.50
CA SER A 236 -4.87 1.21 12.99
C SER A 236 -4.17 -0.04 12.50
N THR A 237 -3.64 0.02 11.29
CA THR A 237 -2.93 -1.08 10.64
C THR A 237 -1.46 -0.70 10.49
N LEU A 238 -0.56 -1.46 11.11
CA LEU A 238 0.88 -1.27 10.98
C LEU A 238 1.41 -2.07 9.78
N ASN A 239 2.11 -1.39 8.88
CA ASN A 239 2.94 -2.00 7.85
C ASN A 239 4.40 -1.69 8.11
N GLN A 240 5.26 -2.71 8.09
CA GLN A 240 6.71 -2.57 8.16
C GLN A 240 7.31 -2.93 6.81
N THR A 241 8.13 -2.07 6.22
CA THR A 241 8.76 -2.28 4.92
C THR A 241 10.27 -2.29 5.06
N ASN A 242 10.89 -3.45 4.83
CA ASN A 242 12.33 -3.61 4.72
C ASN A 242 12.76 -3.26 3.28
N VAL A 243 13.44 -2.13 3.13
CA VAL A 243 13.79 -1.55 1.84
C VAL A 243 15.16 -2.05 1.40
N LEU A 244 15.20 -2.81 0.30
CA LEU A 244 16.41 -3.47 -0.19
C LEU A 244 17.06 -2.72 -1.36
N ALA A 245 16.25 -2.11 -2.22
CA ALA A 245 16.68 -1.28 -3.33
C ALA A 245 15.67 -0.16 -3.57
N SER A 246 16.12 1.09 -3.41
CA SER A 246 15.26 2.26 -3.58
C SER A 246 15.98 3.46 -4.18
N GLY A 247 15.22 4.36 -4.80
CA GLY A 247 15.69 5.62 -5.34
C GLY A 247 14.59 6.67 -5.34
N SER A 248 14.97 7.93 -5.14
CA SER A 248 14.04 9.06 -5.06
C SER A 248 14.46 10.19 -5.99
N THR A 249 13.48 10.89 -6.55
CA THR A 249 13.69 12.14 -7.30
C THR A 249 12.80 13.23 -6.71
N VAL A 250 13.41 14.34 -6.30
CA VAL A 250 12.69 15.54 -5.84
C VAL A 250 12.28 16.38 -7.04
N LEU A 251 11.04 16.88 -7.03
CA LEU A 251 10.42 17.63 -8.12
C LEU A 251 10.61 16.94 -9.49
N PRO A 252 10.15 15.68 -9.62
CA PRO A 252 10.42 14.86 -10.79
C PRO A 252 9.91 15.52 -12.07
N ARG A 253 10.76 15.53 -13.10
CA ARG A 253 10.39 15.94 -14.47
C ARG A 253 10.15 14.69 -15.32
N GLY A 254 9.15 14.75 -16.20
CA GLY A 254 8.82 13.62 -17.09
C GLY A 254 8.16 12.43 -16.39
N ALA A 255 7.61 12.63 -15.19
CA ALA A 255 6.66 11.71 -14.58
C ALA A 255 5.27 12.04 -15.14
N ASP A 256 4.74 11.17 -15.99
CA ASP A 256 3.42 11.30 -16.60
C ASP A 256 2.40 10.58 -15.74
N LEU A 257 1.46 11.34 -15.17
CA LEU A 257 0.30 10.83 -14.45
C LEU A 257 -0.96 11.31 -15.18
N THR A 258 -1.64 10.37 -15.84
CA THR A 258 -2.89 10.62 -16.56
C THR A 258 -4.08 10.20 -15.70
N LEU A 259 -5.03 11.10 -15.53
CA LEU A 259 -6.30 10.86 -14.84
C LEU A 259 -7.44 10.76 -15.86
N GLY A 260 -8.03 9.59 -15.99
CA GLY A 260 -9.20 9.33 -16.83
C GLY A 260 -10.51 9.31 -16.03
N GLU A 261 -11.45 8.46 -16.39
CA GLU A 261 -12.79 8.46 -15.80
C GLU A 261 -12.92 7.28 -14.85
N GLY A 262 -12.84 7.51 -13.54
CA GLY A 262 -12.95 6.43 -12.57
C GLY A 262 -12.74 6.91 -11.13
N ARG A 263 -13.05 6.01 -10.20
CA ARG A 263 -13.09 6.30 -8.75
C ARG A 263 -11.74 6.82 -8.24
N MET A 264 -10.64 6.23 -8.68
CA MET A 264 -9.31 6.60 -8.20
C MET A 264 -8.91 7.99 -8.69
N SER A 265 -9.19 8.30 -9.96
CA SER A 265 -9.02 9.63 -10.54
C SER A 265 -9.87 10.68 -9.86
N ASP A 266 -11.13 10.38 -9.56
CA ASP A 266 -12.05 11.31 -8.89
C ASP A 266 -11.61 11.59 -7.45
N ASP A 267 -11.16 10.57 -6.73
CA ASP A 267 -10.55 10.73 -5.42
C ASP A 267 -9.36 11.67 -5.47
N LEU A 268 -8.43 11.47 -6.41
CA LEU A 268 -7.27 12.34 -6.54
C LEU A 268 -7.65 13.77 -6.95
N ARG A 269 -8.54 13.96 -7.93
CA ARG A 269 -9.04 15.28 -8.34
C ARG A 269 -9.68 16.03 -7.18
N SER A 270 -10.42 15.33 -6.32
CA SER A 270 -11.09 15.93 -5.16
C SER A 270 -10.11 16.56 -4.15
N LEU A 271 -8.88 16.04 -4.09
CA LEU A 271 -7.80 16.55 -3.25
C LEU A 271 -7.13 17.80 -3.84
N LYS A 272 -7.39 18.13 -5.10
CA LYS A 272 -6.83 19.29 -5.82
C LYS A 272 -5.29 19.35 -5.73
N PRO A 273 -4.56 18.28 -6.12
CA PRO A 273 -3.10 18.30 -6.08
C PRO A 273 -2.55 19.47 -6.89
N ILE A 274 -1.58 20.17 -6.31
CA ILE A 274 -0.97 21.38 -6.86
C ILE A 274 0.29 21.01 -7.66
N ARG A 275 1.15 20.18 -7.07
CA ARG A 275 2.46 19.83 -7.64
C ARG A 275 3.00 18.55 -7.05
N THR A 276 3.54 17.67 -7.90
CA THR A 276 4.38 16.54 -7.50
C THR A 276 5.73 17.03 -6.98
N ILE A 277 6.04 16.69 -5.74
CA ILE A 277 7.27 17.12 -5.04
C ILE A 277 8.28 15.99 -4.88
N ALA A 278 7.85 14.73 -4.94
CA ALA A 278 8.73 13.57 -4.90
C ALA A 278 8.17 12.41 -5.72
N LEU A 279 9.07 11.65 -6.33
CA LEU A 279 8.85 10.30 -6.84
C LEU A 279 9.82 9.37 -6.11
N ASP A 280 9.28 8.46 -5.31
CA ASP A 280 10.04 7.40 -4.65
C ASP A 280 9.74 6.07 -5.33
N VAL A 281 10.77 5.30 -5.66
CA VAL A 281 10.61 3.96 -6.26
C VAL A 281 11.48 2.97 -5.52
N ASN A 282 10.85 1.91 -5.03
CA ASN A 282 11.50 0.71 -4.52
C ASN A 282 11.45 -0.37 -5.60
N THR A 283 12.60 -0.71 -6.16
CA THR A 283 12.71 -1.86 -7.10
C THR A 283 12.86 -3.19 -6.38
N GLY A 284 13.14 -3.17 -5.08
CA GLY A 284 13.14 -4.35 -4.23
C GLY A 284 12.88 -3.99 -2.78
N ALA A 285 11.84 -4.59 -2.22
CA ALA A 285 11.47 -4.47 -0.83
C ALA A 285 10.78 -5.74 -0.33
N GLN A 286 10.63 -5.81 0.98
CA GLN A 286 9.89 -6.82 1.70
C GLN A 286 8.98 -6.12 2.69
N ALA A 287 7.83 -6.70 2.99
CA ALA A 287 6.91 -6.08 3.95
C ALA A 287 6.16 -7.07 4.83
N ALA A 288 5.75 -6.58 5.99
CA ALA A 288 4.91 -7.27 6.95
C ALA A 288 3.74 -6.36 7.34
N LEU A 289 2.53 -6.75 6.91
CA LEU A 289 1.29 -6.02 7.18
C LEU A 289 0.52 -6.70 8.31
N HIS A 290 0.52 -6.07 9.47
CA HIS A 290 -0.13 -6.58 10.67
C HIS A 290 -1.65 -6.37 10.61
N MET A 291 -2.40 -7.28 11.21
CA MET A 291 -3.85 -7.13 11.33
C MET A 291 -4.23 -5.83 12.05
N PRO A 292 -5.33 -5.18 11.65
CA PRO A 292 -5.74 -3.93 12.28
C PRO A 292 -6.04 -4.12 13.75
N VAL A 293 -5.52 -3.23 14.58
CA VAL A 293 -5.83 -3.19 16.01
C VAL A 293 -6.80 -2.05 16.29
N PRO A 294 -7.83 -2.26 17.14
CA PRO A 294 -8.68 -1.16 17.59
C PRO A 294 -7.84 -0.05 18.23
N PHE A 295 -8.15 1.19 17.91
CA PHE A 295 -7.55 2.33 18.59
C PHE A 295 -8.61 3.40 18.87
N SER A 296 -8.37 4.23 19.87
CA SER A 296 -9.24 5.35 20.18
C SER A 296 -8.64 6.66 19.66
N VAL A 297 -9.46 7.39 18.90
CA VAL A 297 -9.17 8.70 18.28
C VAL A 297 -9.35 9.89 19.24
N ARG A 298 -9.79 9.66 20.48
CA ARG A 298 -9.94 10.70 21.53
C ARG A 298 -8.89 10.55 22.62
#